data_AF-A0A442H5S1-F1
#
_entry.id   AF-A0A442H5S1-F1
#
_cell.length_a   1.000
_cell.length_b   1.000
_cell.length_c   1.000
_cell.angle_alpha   90.00
_cell.angle_beta   90.00
_cell.angle_gamma   90.00
#
_symmetry.space_group_name_H-M   'P 1'
#
loop_
_entity.id
_entity.type
_entity.pdbx_description
1 polymer ?
#
loop_
_entity_poly.entity_id
_entity_poly.type
_entity_poly.pdbx_seq_one_letter_code
_entity_poly.pdbx_strand_id
1 'polypeptide(L)' 'MALLFANAPDGGFPSKYAKAPAAQAVQPTRIAIDNEAHAIRFYIDGKQVALLDASGFKQ' A
#
# COMPACT_ATOMS: atom_id res chain seq x y z
N MET A 1 58.63 -5.86 15.69
CA MET A 1 57.50 -6.54 15.02
C MET A 1 56.27 -5.65 15.18
N ALA A 2 55.91 -4.90 14.14
CA ALA A 2 54.75 -4.00 14.15
C ALA A 2 53.65 -4.65 13.31
N LEU A 3 52.44 -4.79 13.88
CA LEU A 3 51.28 -5.34 13.18
C LEU A 3 50.69 -4.24 12.28
N LEU A 4 50.74 -4.47 10.97
CA LEU A 4 50.06 -3.67 9.95
C LEU A 4 48.54 -3.78 10.16
N PHE A 5 47.88 -2.67 10.48
CA PHE A 5 46.43 -2.52 10.34
C PHE A 5 46.15 -1.28 9.50
N ALA A 6 46.43 -1.35 8.20
CA ALA A 6 46.38 -0.18 7.32
C ALA A 6 45.19 -0.18 6.34
N ASN A 7 44.28 -1.15 6.33
CA ASN A 7 43.18 -1.17 5.36
C ASN A 7 41.96 -1.96 5.84
N ALA A 8 41.20 -1.42 6.78
CA ALA A 8 39.80 -1.82 6.92
C ALA A 8 38.96 -0.93 6.00
N PRO A 9 38.16 -1.46 5.07
CA PRO A 9 37.27 -0.64 4.26
C PRO A 9 36.25 0.04 5.18
N ASP A 10 36.06 1.35 5.01
CA ASP A 10 34.99 2.08 5.69
C ASP A 10 33.67 1.41 5.31
N GLY A 11 32.97 0.83 6.28
CA GLY A 11 31.69 0.11 6.10
C GLY A 11 30.53 1.04 5.71
N GLY A 12 30.75 1.91 4.73
CA GLY A 12 29.74 2.76 4.15
C GLY A 12 28.76 1.92 3.35
N PHE A 13 27.61 1.60 3.95
CA PHE A 13 26.46 1.13 3.20
C PHE A 13 26.06 2.23 2.22
N PRO A 14 26.14 2.03 0.89
CA PRO A 14 25.59 3.01 -0.02
C PRO A 14 24.07 2.89 0.11
N SER A 15 23.45 3.81 0.84
CA SER A 15 22.00 3.95 0.99
C SER A 15 21.39 4.43 -0.34
N LYS A 16 21.49 3.60 -1.38
CA LYS A 16 20.87 3.80 -2.68
C LYS A 16 19.44 3.28 -2.68
N TYR A 17 18.66 3.64 -1.66
CA TYR A 17 17.22 3.65 -1.85
C TYR A 17 16.90 4.95 -2.58
N ALA A 18 17.15 4.92 -3.89
CA ALA A 18 16.56 5.90 -4.79
C ALA A 18 15.06 5.89 -4.51
N LYS A 19 14.54 7.05 -4.10
CA LYS A 19 13.12 7.26 -3.85
C LYS A 19 12.39 6.84 -5.13
N ALA A 20 11.80 5.65 -5.12
CA ALA A 20 10.94 5.21 -6.20
C ALA A 20 9.86 6.30 -6.41
N PRO A 21 9.44 6.57 -7.65
CA PRO A 21 8.29 7.44 -7.88
C PRO A 21 7.18 6.98 -6.94
N ALA A 22 6.53 7.92 -6.24
CA ALA A 22 5.39 7.58 -5.41
C ALA A 22 4.41 6.83 -6.32
N ALA A 23 4.33 5.50 -6.14
CA ALA A 23 3.33 4.70 -6.81
C ALA A 23 2.03 5.40 -6.46
N GLN A 24 1.30 5.87 -7.47
CA GLN A 24 -0.04 6.39 -7.27
C GLN A 24 -0.73 5.31 -6.45
N ALA A 25 -1.07 5.62 -5.20
CA ALA A 25 -1.63 4.65 -4.29
C ALA A 25 -3.03 4.36 -4.81
N VAL A 26 -3.10 3.43 -5.76
CA VAL A 26 -4.35 2.86 -6.25
C VAL A 26 -5.05 2.39 -5.00
N GLN A 27 -6.20 2.99 -4.71
CA GLN A 27 -6.91 2.65 -3.47
C GLN A 27 -7.20 1.16 -3.49
N PRO A 28 -6.91 0.44 -2.39
CA PRO A 28 -7.06 -1.00 -2.38
C PRO A 28 -8.52 -1.36 -2.68
N THR A 29 -8.70 -2.48 -3.38
CA THR A 29 -10.03 -3.08 -3.53
C THR A 29 -10.57 -3.36 -2.13
N ARG A 30 -11.74 -2.80 -1.81
CA ARG A 30 -12.31 -2.85 -0.46
C ARG A 30 -13.82 -2.98 -0.47
N ILE A 31 -14.33 -3.46 0.65
CA ILE A 31 -15.76 -3.52 0.94
C ILE A 31 -16.03 -2.61 2.14
N ALA A 32 -16.99 -1.70 2.02
CA ALA A 32 -17.45 -0.88 3.13
C ALA A 32 -18.83 -1.36 3.58
N ILE A 33 -19.00 -1.52 4.89
CA ILE A 33 -20.26 -1.89 5.52
C ILE A 33 -20.85 -0.64 6.14
N ASP A 34 -22.04 -0.28 5.68
CA ASP A 34 -22.85 0.81 6.22
C ASP A 34 -23.95 0.20 7.08
N ASN A 35 -23.74 0.23 8.40
CA ASN A 35 -24.68 -0.37 9.34
C ASN A 35 -25.97 0.44 9.48
N GLU A 36 -25.94 1.75 9.24
CA GLU A 36 -27.13 2.60 9.34
C GLU A 36 -28.03 2.43 8.12
N ALA A 37 -27.43 2.40 6.92
CA ALA A 37 -28.16 2.18 5.67
C ALA A 37 -28.46 0.69 5.39
N HIS A 38 -28.01 -0.22 6.27
CA HIS A 38 -28.04 -1.67 6.06
C HIS A 38 -27.51 -2.07 4.66
N ALA A 39 -26.35 -1.52 4.30
CA ALA A 39 -25.81 -1.63 2.96
C ALA A 39 -24.33 -2.05 2.94
N ILE A 40 -23.94 -2.74 1.87
CA ILE A 40 -22.56 -3.16 1.59
C ILE A 40 -22.15 -2.54 0.25
N ARG A 41 -21.06 -1.77 0.26
CA ARG A 41 -20.51 -1.09 -0.92
C ARG A 41 -19.18 -1.72 -1.33
N PHE A 42 -19.04 -2.02 -2.62
CA PHE A 42 -17.86 -2.63 -3.19
C PHE A 42 -17.07 -1.59 -3.97
N TYR A 43 -15.76 -1.50 -3.70
CA TYR A 43 -14.87 -0.55 -4.36
C TYR A 43 -13.71 -1.26 -5.04
N ILE A 44 -13.42 -0.85 -6.27
CA ILE A 44 -12.19 -1.20 -7.00
C ILE A 44 -11.51 0.12 -7.35
N ASP A 45 -10.23 0.25 -6.99
CA ASP A 45 -9.42 1.46 -7.24
C ASP A 45 -10.06 2.75 -6.69
N GLY A 46 -10.84 2.62 -5.60
CA GLY A 46 -11.57 3.72 -4.96
C GLY A 46 -12.92 4.06 -5.62
N LYS A 47 -13.27 3.44 -6.74
CA LYS A 47 -14.56 3.59 -7.42
C LYS A 47 -15.56 2.55 -6.90
N GLN A 48 -16.76 2.99 -6.50
CA GLN A 48 -17.84 2.06 -6.16
C GLN A 48 -18.31 1.34 -7.44
N VAL A 49 -18.27 0.01 -7.43
CA VAL A 49 -18.65 -0.83 -8.57
C VAL A 49 -19.92 -1.63 -8.33
N ALA A 50 -20.30 -1.83 -7.06
CA ALA A 50 -21.54 -2.50 -6.70
C ALA A 50 -22.06 -2.00 -5.35
N LEU A 51 -23.37 -2.12 -5.16
CA LEU A 51 -24.09 -1.83 -3.92
C LEU A 51 -25.08 -2.97 -3.67
N LEU A 52 -25.02 -3.52 -2.46
CA LEU A 52 -25.98 -4.47 -1.93
C LEU A 52 -26.72 -3.80 -0.77
N ASP A 53 -28.03 -3.68 -0.87
CA ASP A 53 -28.89 -3.20 0.22
C ASP A 53 -30.04 -4.18 0.47
N ALA A 54 -31.03 -3.79 1.28
CA ALA A 54 -32.19 -4.62 1.60
C ALA A 54 -33.02 -5.06 0.37
N SER A 55 -32.89 -4.37 -0.77
CA SER A 55 -33.54 -4.73 -2.02
C SER A 55 -32.70 -5.64 -2.91
N GLY A 56 -31.48 -6.01 -2.49
CA GLY A 56 -30.54 -6.83 -3.23
C GLY A 56 -29.45 -6.01 -3.93
N PHE A 57 -28.80 -6.60 -4.94
CA PHE A 57 -27.80 -5.90 -5.74
C PHE A 57 -28.46 -4.85 -6.64
N LYS A 58 -27.99 -3.61 -6.55
CA LYS A 58 -28.35 -2.54 -7.48
C LYS A 58 -27.46 -2.65 -8.73
N GLN A 59 -28.09 -2.79 -9.91
CA GLN A 59 -27.42 -2.71 -11.21
C GLN A 59 -27.16 -1.27 -11.62
#